data_AF-C0CLM7-F1
#
_entry.id   AF-C0CLM7-F1
#
_cell.length_a   1.000
_cell.length_b   1.000
_cell.length_c   1.000
_cell.angle_alpha   90.00
_cell.angle_beta   90.00
_cell.angle_gamma   90.00
#
_symmetry.space_group_name_H-M   'P 1'
#
loop_
_entity.id
_entity.type
_entity.pdbx_description
1 polymer ?
#
loop_
_entity_poly.entity_id
_entity_poly.type
_entity_poly.pdbx_seq_one_letter_code
_entity_poly.pdbx_strand_id
1 'polypeptide(L)'
;MSDDLISRKAVIAAVDRHTREDGTLDDDISVILEEVETAFDKEKVIEEIKSWEKASHDAGIQSNYAGLDNKASGYYQESLAYHRSVEIVKKGGIE
;
A
#
# COMPACT_ATOMS: atom_id res chain seq x y z
N MET A 1 5.09 15.40 -4.50
CA MET A 1 6.10 14.41 -4.92
C MET A 1 5.39 13.07 -4.82
N SER A 2 5.27 12.29 -5.90
CA SER A 2 4.74 10.94 -5.76
C SER A 2 5.82 10.11 -5.07
N ASP A 3 5.63 9.82 -3.79
CA ASP A 3 6.44 8.83 -3.08
C ASP A 3 5.92 7.44 -3.45
N ASP A 4 5.98 7.13 -4.76
CA ASP A 4 5.80 5.77 -5.20
C ASP A 4 6.92 4.96 -4.53
N LEU A 5 6.52 4.05 -3.66
CA LEU A 5 7.42 3.15 -2.96
C LEU A 5 7.99 2.17 -4.00
N ILE A 6 8.98 2.62 -4.77
CA ILE A 6 9.59 1.88 -5.86
C ILE A 6 10.88 1.23 -5.37
N SER A 7 11.14 0.01 -5.84
CA SER A 7 12.38 -0.68 -5.49
C SER A 7 13.58 0.00 -6.15
N ARG A 8 14.54 0.46 -5.33
CA ARG A 8 15.82 1.00 -5.83
C ARG A 8 16.50 0.07 -6.84
N LYS A 9 16.45 -1.24 -6.58
CA LYS A 9 17.03 -2.25 -7.48
C LYS A 9 16.33 -2.27 -8.84
N ALA A 10 15.01 -2.14 -8.85
CA ALA A 10 14.22 -2.11 -10.07
C ALA A 10 14.45 -0.80 -10.85
N VAL A 11 14.59 0.34 -10.15
CA VAL A 11 15.00 1.62 -10.76
C VAL A 11 16.37 1.51 -11.40
N ILE A 12 17.37 0.99 -10.70
CA ILE A 12 18.73 0.82 -11.25
C ILE A 12 18.68 -0.08 -12.49
N ALA A 13 17.97 -1.22 -12.42
CA ALA A 13 17.85 -2.11 -13.57
C ALA A 13 17.11 -1.47 -14.76
N ALA A 14 16.15 -0.58 -14.52
CA ALA A 14 15.48 0.17 -15.59
C ALA A 14 16.40 1.23 -16.19
N VAL A 15 17.10 1.99 -15.35
CA VAL A 15 18.14 2.94 -15.75
C VAL A 15 19.21 2.24 -16.60
N ASP A 16 19.72 1.09 -16.16
CA ASP A 16 20.75 0.33 -16.89
C ASP A 16 20.27 -0.13 -18.28
N ARG A 17 19.01 -0.55 -18.42
CA ARG A 17 18.42 -0.91 -19.74
C ARG A 17 18.30 0.29 -20.68
N HIS A 18 18.06 1.46 -20.11
CA HIS A 18 17.89 2.74 -20.80
C HIS A 18 19.18 3.56 -20.89
N THR A 19 20.33 2.99 -20.53
CA THR A 19 21.63 3.67 -20.62
C THR A 19 22.38 3.21 -21.86
N ARG A 20 22.78 4.16 -22.71
CA ARG A 20 23.61 3.92 -23.89
C ARG A 20 25.05 3.59 -23.51
N GLU A 21 25.83 3.10 -24.47
CA GLU A 21 27.26 2.78 -24.25
C GLU A 21 28.11 3.99 -23.81
N ASP A 22 27.69 5.22 -24.13
CA ASP A 22 28.34 6.46 -23.72
C ASP A 22 27.93 6.95 -22.32
N GLY A 23 27.05 6.20 -21.63
CA GLY A 23 26.56 6.53 -20.29
C GLY A 23 25.42 7.56 -20.27
N THR A 24 24.89 7.98 -21.42
CA THR A 24 23.70 8.83 -21.50
C THR A 24 22.42 8.00 -21.47
N LEU A 25 21.34 8.56 -20.91
CA LEU A 25 20.02 7.93 -20.96
C LEU A 25 19.44 8.05 -22.38
N ASP A 26 18.87 6.96 -22.87
CA ASP A 26 18.20 6.88 -24.17
C ASP A 26 16.80 7.52 -24.11
N ASP A 27 16.12 7.36 -22.97
CA ASP A 27 14.79 7.87 -22.67
C ASP A 27 14.78 8.83 -21.47
N ASP A 28 13.76 9.69 -21.41
CA ASP A 28 13.53 10.56 -20.26
C ASP A 28 13.28 9.76 -18.97
N ILE A 29 13.78 10.27 -17.84
CA ILE A 29 13.67 9.59 -16.54
C ILE A 29 12.21 9.29 -16.14
N SER A 30 11.24 10.10 -16.60
CA SER A 30 9.82 9.85 -16.37
C SER A 30 9.35 8.55 -17.03
N VAL A 31 9.79 8.26 -18.26
CA VAL A 31 9.47 7.01 -18.97
C VAL A 31 10.06 5.82 -18.21
N ILE A 32 11.31 5.96 -17.77
CA ILE A 32 12.01 4.91 -17.00
C ILE A 32 11.25 4.62 -15.70
N LEU A 33 10.78 5.64 -14.98
CA LEU A 33 10.07 5.47 -13.72
C LEU A 33 8.67 4.88 -13.89
N GLU A 34 7.99 5.16 -15.01
CA GLU A 34 6.70 4.53 -15.35
C GLU A 34 6.83 3.01 -15.60
N GLU A 35 8.00 2.52 -16.04
CA GLU A 35 8.25 1.08 -16.18
C GLU A 35 8.43 0.35 -14.84
N VAL A 36 8.77 1.07 -13.76
CA VAL A 36 9.14 0.44 -12.50
C VAL A 36 7.91 0.20 -11.64
N GLU A 37 7.56 -1.07 -11.49
CA GLU A 37 6.51 -1.48 -10.56
C GLU A 37 6.84 -1.10 -9.11
N THR A 38 5.80 -0.93 -8.29
CA THR A 38 5.93 -0.70 -6.85
C THR A 38 6.73 -1.82 -6.18
N ALA A 39 7.50 -1.47 -5.16
CA ALA A 39 8.38 -2.38 -4.40
C ALA A 39 7.62 -3.50 -3.67
N PHE A 40 6.32 -3.36 -3.54
CA PHE A 40 5.43 -4.34 -2.93
C PHE A 40 4.28 -4.66 -3.87
N ASP A 41 3.73 -5.85 -3.66
CA ASP A 41 2.50 -6.28 -4.30
C ASP A 41 1.32 -5.58 -3.62
N LYS A 42 0.78 -4.57 -4.32
CA LYS A 42 -0.30 -3.72 -3.82
C LYS A 42 -1.56 -4.51 -3.52
N GLU A 43 -1.86 -5.53 -4.31
CA GLU A 43 -3.03 -6.37 -4.12
C GLU A 43 -2.90 -7.20 -2.85
N LYS A 44 -1.74 -7.82 -2.62
CA LYS A 44 -1.47 -8.56 -1.38
C LYS A 44 -1.53 -7.67 -0.14
N VAL A 45 -0.99 -6.46 -0.20
CA VAL A 45 -1.09 -5.51 0.91
C VAL A 45 -2.55 -5.15 1.20
N ILE A 46 -3.36 -4.91 0.16
CA ILE A 46 -4.80 -4.65 0.32
C ILE A 46 -5.53 -5.85 0.91
N GLU A 47 -5.24 -7.07 0.45
CA GLU A 47 -5.83 -8.31 0.97
C GLU A 47 -5.51 -8.51 2.46
N GLU A 48 -4.25 -8.31 2.85
CA GLU A 48 -3.80 -8.41 4.24
C GLU A 48 -4.53 -7.40 5.13
N ILE A 49 -4.62 -6.13 4.72
CA ILE A 49 -5.31 -5.08 5.51
C ILE A 49 -6.82 -5.37 5.61
N LYS A 50 -7.46 -5.85 4.54
CA LYS A 50 -8.88 -6.28 4.58
C LYS A 50 -9.10 -7.44 5.54
N SER A 51 -8.12 -8.34 5.68
CA SER A 51 -8.19 -9.43 6.64
C SER A 51 -8.22 -8.90 8.08
N TRP A 52 -7.42 -7.87 8.38
CA TRP A 52 -7.40 -7.20 9.68
C TRP A 52 -8.69 -6.39 9.92
N GLU A 53 -9.19 -5.67 8.91
CA GLU A 53 -10.48 -4.97 8.96
C GLU A 53 -11.61 -5.92 9.38
N LYS A 54 -11.69 -7.08 8.74
CA LYS A 54 -12.68 -8.12 9.05
C LYS A 54 -12.48 -8.69 10.45
N ALA A 55 -11.25 -8.99 10.86
CA ALA A 55 -10.97 -9.54 12.18
C ALA A 55 -11.40 -8.57 13.30
N SER A 56 -11.07 -7.28 13.17
CA SER A 56 -11.52 -6.26 14.13
C SER A 56 -13.04 -6.09 14.10
N HIS A 57 -13.68 -6.10 12.93
CA HIS A 57 -15.14 -6.04 12.84
C HIS A 57 -15.81 -7.21 13.58
N ASP A 58 -15.36 -8.44 13.34
CA ASP A 58 -15.89 -9.65 13.97
C ASP A 58 -15.67 -9.62 15.50
N ALA A 59 -14.51 -9.15 15.97
CA ALA A 59 -14.22 -8.98 17.40
C ALA A 59 -15.12 -7.92 18.07
N GLY A 60 -15.44 -6.85 17.33
CA GLY A 60 -16.39 -5.82 17.77
C GLY A 60 -17.80 -6.38 17.96
N ILE A 61 -18.28 -7.18 17.00
CA ILE A 61 -19.58 -7.88 17.10
C ILE A 61 -19.60 -8.80 18.32
N GLN A 62 -18.56 -9.63 18.51
CA GLN A 62 -18.47 -10.54 19.66
C GLN A 62 -18.47 -9.80 20.99
N SER A 63 -17.75 -8.67 21.07
CA SER A 63 -17.71 -7.84 22.28
C SER A 63 -19.08 -7.22 22.60
N ASN A 64 -19.84 -6.78 21.59
CA ASN A 64 -21.21 -6.29 21.77
C ASN A 64 -22.13 -7.39 22.32
N TYR A 65 -22.08 -8.61 21.77
CA TYR A 65 -22.87 -9.73 22.29
C TYR A 65 -22.52 -10.09 23.74
N ALA A 66 -21.27 -9.86 24.16
CA ALA A 66 -20.82 -10.08 25.53
C ALA A 66 -21.13 -8.90 26.48
N GLY A 67 -21.77 -7.82 26.02
CA GLY A 67 -22.03 -6.62 26.82
C GLY A 67 -20.77 -5.81 27.17
N LEU A 68 -19.72 -5.92 26.35
CA LEU A 68 -18.44 -5.24 26.53
C LEU A 68 -18.35 -3.99 25.64
N ASP A 69 -19.29 -3.07 25.80
CA ASP A 69 -19.52 -1.92 24.90
C ASP A 69 -18.26 -1.09 24.62
N ASN A 70 -17.44 -0.85 25.65
CA ASN A 70 -16.17 -0.12 25.50
C ASN A 70 -15.17 -0.83 24.58
N LYS A 71 -15.08 -2.17 24.66
CA LYS A 71 -14.21 -2.96 23.78
C LYS A 71 -14.77 -3.01 22.36
N ALA A 72 -16.08 -3.16 22.23
CA ALA A 72 -16.74 -3.19 20.92
C ALA A 72 -16.53 -1.88 20.15
N SER A 73 -16.64 -0.73 20.84
CA SER A 73 -16.33 0.58 20.26
C SER A 73 -14.88 0.68 19.78
N GLY A 74 -13.93 0.17 20.57
CA GLY A 74 -12.51 0.13 20.18
C GLY A 74 -12.27 -0.66 18.89
N TYR A 75 -12.81 -1.88 18.80
CA TYR A 75 -12.71 -2.71 17.61
C TYR A 75 -13.38 -2.11 16.36
N TYR A 76 -14.50 -1.40 16.55
CA TYR A 76 -15.14 -0.68 15.46
C TYR A 76 -14.24 0.44 14.91
N GLN A 77 -13.62 1.25 15.78
CA GLN A 77 -12.68 2.28 15.35
C GLN A 77 -11.45 1.69 14.65
N GLU A 78 -10.96 0.55 15.12
CA GLU A 78 -9.85 -0.17 14.50
C GLU A 78 -10.20 -0.66 13.09
N SER A 79 -11.36 -1.29 12.91
CA SER A 79 -11.87 -1.71 11.60
C SER A 79 -11.98 -0.52 10.63
N LEU A 80 -12.51 0.62 11.08
CA LEU A 80 -12.55 1.85 10.28
C LEU A 80 -11.15 2.37 9.91
N ALA A 81 -10.15 2.22 10.78
CA ALA A 81 -8.78 2.59 10.47
C ALA A 81 -8.21 1.72 9.36
N TYR A 82 -8.40 0.40 9.42
CA TYR A 82 -7.98 -0.51 8.34
C TYR A 82 -8.70 -0.21 7.01
N HIS A 83 -9.99 0.07 7.05
CA HIS A 83 -10.75 0.51 5.88
C HIS A 83 -10.12 1.74 5.20
N ARG A 84 -9.77 2.76 6.00
CA ARG A 84 -9.08 3.97 5.48
C ARG A 84 -7.69 3.66 4.96
N SER A 85 -6.95 2.75 5.61
CA SER A 85 -5.63 2.31 5.14
C SER A 85 -5.71 1.66 3.75
N VAL A 86 -6.74 0.85 3.48
CA VAL A 86 -6.98 0.30 2.12
C VAL A 86 -7.14 1.42 1.09
N GLU A 87 -7.91 2.45 1.41
CA GLU A 87 -8.14 3.59 0.50
C GLU A 87 -6.87 4.40 0.25
N ILE A 88 -6.01 4.58 1.26
CA ILE A 88 -4.69 5.22 1.12
C ILE A 88 -3.81 4.40 0.17
N VAL A 89 -3.72 3.08 0.39
CA VAL A 89 -2.92 2.21 -0.47
C VAL A 89 -3.45 2.25 -1.91
N LYS A 90 -4.77 2.15 -2.13
CA LYS A 90 -5.36 2.26 -3.47
C LYS A 90 -4.97 3.56 -4.18
N LYS A 91 -4.96 4.69 -3.49
CA LYS A 91 -4.55 6.00 -4.02
C LYS A 91 -3.05 6.14 -4.25
N GLY A 92 -2.24 5.22 -3.72
CA GLY A 92 -0.78 5.29 -3.81
C GLY A 92 -0.14 6.15 -2.72
N GLY A 93 -0.90 6.63 -1.73
CA GLY A 93 -0.39 7.49 -0.66
C GLY A 93 -1.37 8.54 -0.17
N ILE A 94 -0.84 9.52 0.57
CA ILE A 94 -1.54 10.73 1.02
C ILE A 94 -0.77 11.92 0.43
N GLU A 95 -1.47 12.85 -0.20
CA GLU A 95 -0.92 14.11 -0.74
C GLU A 95 -0.86 15.23 0.33
#